data_AF-A0A419FNG5-F1
#
_entry.id   AF-A0A419FNG5-F1
#
_cell.length_a   1.000
_cell.length_b   1.000
_cell.length_c   1.000
_cell.angle_alpha   90.00
_cell.angle_beta   90.00
_cell.angle_gamma   90.00
#
_symmetry.space_group_name_H-M   'P 1'
#
loop_
_entity.id
_entity.type
_entity.pdbx_description
1 polymer ?
#
loop_
_entity_poly.entity_id
_entity_poly.type
_entity_poly.pdbx_seq_one_letter_code
_entity_poly.pdbx_strand_id
1 'polypeptide(L)'
;MRMETVTFPNPDVQKYITEHFVTVKYESGRDSEQFSRFGIFTTPTIFILDANGDELYRIVGHFTPEDFTGQLISARQIIGKL
;
A
#
# COMPACT_ATOMS: atom_id res chain seq x y z
N MET A 1 6.74 7.49 -11.32
CA MET A 1 5.46 6.99 -11.89
C MET A 1 5.60 5.53 -12.39
N ARG A 2 6.08 4.60 -11.55
CA ARG A 2 6.24 3.16 -11.91
C ARG A 2 5.16 2.27 -11.30
N MET A 3 4.57 2.69 -10.18
CA MET A 3 3.66 1.82 -9.42
C MET A 3 2.36 1.53 -10.19
N GLU A 4 1.68 2.57 -10.68
CA GLU A 4 0.42 2.43 -11.46
C GLU A 4 0.59 1.68 -12.78
N THR A 5 1.75 1.78 -13.43
CA THR A 5 1.96 1.27 -14.80
C THR A 5 2.74 -0.04 -14.87
N VAL A 6 3.49 -0.40 -13.82
CA VAL A 6 4.35 -1.59 -13.81
C VAL A 6 4.01 -2.51 -12.63
N THR A 7 3.90 -1.96 -11.42
CA THR A 7 3.81 -2.75 -10.19
C THR A 7 2.40 -3.22 -9.87
N PHE A 8 1.43 -2.31 -9.76
CA PHE A 8 0.03 -2.66 -9.50
C PHE A 8 -0.64 -3.50 -10.61
N PRO A 9 -0.37 -3.30 -11.91
CA PRO A 9 -0.96 -4.14 -12.96
C PRO A 9 -0.24 -5.48 -13.14
N ASN A 10 0.86 -5.74 -12.43
CA ASN A 10 1.54 -7.03 -12.51
C ASN A 10 0.61 -8.16 -11.99
N PRO A 11 0.40 -9.25 -12.74
CA PRO A 11 -0.55 -10.31 -12.36
C PRO A 11 -0.26 -10.98 -11.02
N ASP A 12 1.02 -11.19 -10.68
CA ASP A 12 1.40 -11.84 -9.43
C ASP A 12 1.13 -10.91 -8.23
N VAL A 13 1.38 -9.61 -8.41
CA VAL A 13 1.01 -8.58 -7.42
C VAL A 13 -0.50 -8.55 -7.23
N GLN A 14 -1.28 -8.51 -8.30
CA GLN A 14 -2.75 -8.51 -8.21
C GLN A 14 -3.29 -9.75 -7.52
N LYS A 15 -2.75 -10.93 -7.86
CA LYS A 15 -3.12 -12.19 -7.24
C LYS A 15 -2.86 -12.16 -5.73
N TYR A 16 -1.63 -11.81 -5.33
CA TYR A 16 -1.26 -11.77 -3.91
C TYR A 16 -2.13 -10.80 -3.11
N ILE A 17 -2.36 -9.61 -3.67
CA ILE A 17 -3.20 -8.59 -3.04
C ILE A 17 -4.63 -9.08 -2.87
N THR A 18 -5.23 -9.67 -3.91
CA THR A 18 -6.62 -10.13 -3.90
C THR A 18 -6.82 -11.31 -2.94
N GLU A 19 -5.82 -12.19 -2.80
CA GLU A 19 -5.87 -13.35 -1.91
C GLU A 19 -5.73 -12.98 -0.41
N HIS A 20 -5.17 -11.80 -0.09
CA HIS A 20 -4.76 -11.49 1.28
C HIS A 20 -5.26 -10.17 1.84
N PHE A 21 -5.79 -9.27 1.00
CA PHE A 21 -6.21 -7.94 1.42
C PHE A 21 -7.52 -7.55 0.75
N VAL A 22 -8.29 -6.70 1.43
CA VAL A 22 -9.35 -5.90 0.81
C VAL A 22 -8.74 -4.57 0.39
N THR A 23 -8.76 -4.27 -0.90
CA THR A 23 -8.07 -3.07 -1.43
C THR A 23 -9.00 -1.94 -1.80
N VAL A 24 -8.56 -0.72 -1.47
CA VAL A 24 -9.16 0.53 -1.90
C VAL A 24 -8.09 1.38 -2.57
N LYS A 25 -8.38 1.86 -3.79
CA LYS A 25 -7.58 2.90 -4.41
C LYS A 25 -8.16 4.26 -4.01
N TYR A 26 -7.33 5.11 -3.44
CA TYR A 26 -7.70 6.47 -3.06
C TYR A 26 -6.90 7.48 -3.87
N GLU A 27 -7.57 8.24 -4.73
CA GLU A 27 -6.96 9.32 -5.48
C GLU A 27 -7.26 10.65 -4.81
N SER A 28 -6.21 11.42 -4.52
CA SER A 28 -6.33 12.79 -4.00
C SER A 28 -5.36 13.70 -4.74
N GLY A 29 -5.71 14.99 -4.83
CA GLY A 29 -4.82 16.01 -5.37
C GLY A 29 -3.58 16.19 -4.49
N ARG A 30 -2.46 16.60 -5.08
CA ARG A 30 -1.17 16.75 -4.37
C ARG A 30 -1.20 17.75 -3.20
N ASP A 31 -2.06 18.78 -3.29
CA ASP A 31 -2.22 19.84 -2.29
C ASP A 31 -3.50 19.68 -1.46
N SER A 32 -4.01 18.45 -1.39
CA SER A 32 -5.29 18.19 -0.74
C SER A 32 -5.13 18.09 0.78
N GLU A 33 -6.14 18.53 1.53
CA GLU A 33 -6.19 18.43 3.00
C GLU A 33 -5.91 16.99 3.50
N GLN A 34 -6.25 16.01 2.65
CA GLN A 34 -6.03 14.59 2.85
C GLN A 34 -4.55 14.23 3.04
N PHE A 35 -3.62 14.90 2.34
CA PHE A 35 -2.18 14.65 2.55
C PHE A 35 -1.77 15.01 3.97
N SER A 36 -2.26 16.15 4.49
CA SER A 36 -2.02 16.54 5.88
C SER A 36 -2.72 15.58 6.85
N ARG A 37 -3.99 15.23 6.58
CA ARG A 37 -4.78 14.34 7.45
C ARG A 37 -4.18 12.94 7.58
N PHE A 38 -3.62 12.40 6.50
CA PHE A 38 -3.01 11.07 6.49
C PHE A 38 -1.49 11.08 6.71
N GLY A 39 -0.89 12.27 6.88
CA GLY A 39 0.56 12.43 7.03
C GLY A 39 1.34 11.89 5.82
N ILE A 40 0.85 12.15 4.61
CA ILE A 40 1.47 11.72 3.35
C ILE A 40 2.49 12.77 2.91
N PHE A 41 3.74 12.33 2.73
CA PHE A 41 4.83 13.19 2.23
C PHE A 41 5.22 12.88 0.78
N THR A 42 4.88 11.69 0.28
CA THR A 42 5.21 11.27 -1.08
C THR A 42 4.21 10.23 -1.59
N THR A 43 4.06 10.15 -2.91
CA THR A 43 3.16 9.19 -3.56
C THR A 43 3.92 8.13 -4.36
N PRO A 44 3.42 6.88 -4.40
CA PRO A 44 2.32 6.39 -3.59
C PRO A 44 2.77 6.15 -2.14
N THR A 45 1.80 6.29 -1.21
CA THR A 45 1.89 5.78 0.14
C THR A 45 0.78 4.76 0.31
N ILE A 46 1.11 3.56 0.76
CA ILE A 46 0.18 2.46 0.98
C ILE A 46 0.04 2.27 2.49
N PHE A 47 -1.21 2.22 2.95
CA PHE A 47 -1.57 1.96 4.33
C PHE A 47 -2.15 0.56 4.42
N ILE A 48 -1.75 -0.18 5.45
CA ILE A 48 -2.39 -1.43 5.85
C ILE A 48 -3.10 -1.14 7.16
N LEU A 49 -4.42 -1.29 7.14
CA LEU A 49 -5.31 -0.94 8.23
C LEU A 49 -5.92 -2.20 8.86
N ASP A 50 -6.33 -2.10 10.11
CA ASP A 50 -7.20 -3.10 10.73
C ASP A 50 -8.67 -2.91 10.34
N ALA A 51 -9.57 -3.72 10.92
CA ALA A 51 -11.00 -3.64 10.63
C ALA A 51 -11.68 -2.36 11.18
N ASN A 52 -11.07 -1.68 12.14
CA ASN A 52 -11.55 -0.41 12.71
C ASN A 52 -11.05 0.80 11.92
N GLY A 53 -10.07 0.61 11.03
CA GLY A 53 -9.43 1.66 10.25
C GLY A 53 -8.14 2.20 10.88
N ASP A 54 -7.64 1.55 11.92
CA ASP A 54 -6.38 1.93 12.56
C ASP A 54 -5.19 1.46 11.72
N GLU A 55 -4.18 2.32 11.58
CA GLU A 55 -2.98 2.01 10.79
C GLU A 55 -2.09 0.99 11.50
N LEU A 56 -1.93 -0.18 10.89
CA LEU A 56 -1.05 -1.24 11.36
C LEU A 56 0.34 -1.16 10.73
N TYR A 57 0.42 -0.70 9.47
CA TYR A 57 1.67 -0.63 8.72
C TYR A 57 1.61 0.36 7.56
N ARG A 58 2.76 0.90 7.18
CA ARG A 58 2.91 1.87 6.08
C ARG A 58 4.05 1.50 5.14
N ILE A 59 3.78 1.57 3.84
CA ILE A 59 4.78 1.39 2.78
C ILE A 59 4.86 2.69 1.98
N VAL A 60 6.05 3.27 1.88
CA VAL A 60 6.27 4.60 1.28
C VAL A 60 7.17 4.46 0.05
N GLY A 61 6.72 4.96 -1.10
CA GLY A 61 7.55 5.13 -2.29
C GLY A 61 7.24 4.15 -3.43
N HIS A 62 8.23 3.93 -4.29
CA HIS A 62 8.11 3.15 -5.51
C HIS A 62 8.94 1.86 -5.42
N PHE A 63 8.36 0.76 -5.88
CA PHE A 63 8.93 -0.58 -5.80
C PHE A 63 8.75 -1.31 -7.14
N THR A 64 9.61 -2.27 -7.43
CA THR A 64 9.33 -3.27 -8.47
C THR A 64 8.19 -4.20 -8.02
N PRO A 65 7.58 -5.00 -8.92
CA PRO A 65 6.60 -6.01 -8.52
C PRO A 65 7.08 -6.96 -7.42
N GLU A 66 8.32 -7.45 -7.53
CA GLU A 66 8.93 -8.36 -6.58
C GLU A 66 9.15 -7.68 -5.22
N ASP A 67 9.79 -6.50 -5.22
CA ASP A 67 10.05 -5.76 -3.99
C ASP A 67 8.74 -5.40 -3.27
N PHE A 68 7.72 -4.97 -4.01
CA PHE A 68 6.43 -4.61 -3.43
C PHE A 68 5.74 -5.81 -2.79
N THR A 69 5.75 -6.96 -3.46
CA THR A 69 5.22 -8.21 -2.90
C THR A 69 5.98 -8.60 -1.63
N GLY A 70 7.31 -8.45 -1.62
CA GLY A 70 8.14 -8.65 -0.43
C GLY A 70 7.78 -7.73 0.74
N GLN A 71 7.48 -6.45 0.46
CA GLN A 71 6.98 -5.50 1.48
C GLN A 71 5.64 -5.96 2.06
N LEU A 72 4.70 -6.41 1.23
CA LEU A 72 3.39 -6.91 1.68
C LEU A 72 3.51 -8.18 2.53
N ILE A 73 4.36 -9.12 2.13
CA ILE A 73 4.64 -10.34 2.92
C ILE A 73 5.21 -9.97 4.28
N SER A 74 6.22 -9.10 4.30
CA SER A 74 6.88 -8.66 5.53
C SER A 74 5.90 -7.97 6.47
N ALA A 75 5.05 -7.09 5.94
CA ALA A 75 4.03 -6.41 6.71
C ALA A 75 3.04 -7.39 7.36
N ARG A 76 2.54 -8.40 6.62
CA ARG A 76 1.64 -9.43 7.17
C ARG A 76 2.32 -10.26 8.27
N GLN A 77 3.60 -10.56 8.12
CA GLN A 77 4.36 -11.30 9.14
C GLN A 77 4.59 -10.47 10.40
N ILE A 78 4.79 -9.16 10.27
CA ILE A 78 4.91 -8.24 11.42
C ILE A 78 3.56 -8.14 12.12
N ILE A 79 2.48 -7.89 11.37
CA ILE A 79 1.13 -7.74 11.90
C ILE A 79 0.65 -9.01 12.60
N GLY A 80 0.88 -10.19 12.01
CA GLY A 80 0.46 -11.46 12.62
C GLY A 80 1.23 -11.86 13.88
N LYS A 81 2.26 -11.09 14.28
CA LYS A 81 2.99 -11.27 15.54
C LYS A 81 2.57 -10.28 16.62
N LEU A 82 1.80 -9.25 16.26
CA LEU A 82 1.20 -8.28 17.19
C LEU A 82 -0.09 -8.85 17.78
#